data_AF-A0A2D8M962-F1
#
_entry.id   AF-A0A2D8M962-F1
#
_cell.length_a   1.000
_cell.length_b   1.000
_cell.length_c   1.000
_cell.angle_alpha   90.00
_cell.angle_beta   90.00
_cell.angle_gamma   90.00
#
_symmetry.space_group_name_H-M   'P 1'
#
loop_
_entity.id
_entity.type
_entity.pdbx_description
1 polymer ?
#
loop_
_entity_poly.entity_id
_entity_poly.type
_entity_poly.pdbx_seq_one_letter_code
_entity_poly.pdbx_strand_id
1 'polypeptide(L)'
;MTERRGRGRPRETDTDTSAAIARVALRLFAAHGFEATSLREIANAAGVDVALISYRFGGKAGLWKSIVSQAGADLREALERALGDDCTASARQRFDMSARAFLAFLLDRPEMPRLLLRDITIDSERSQWLLENLSQPLHAHFFELAQAVADAQEGAPTHLQFRVANFVYSAASTVARRDRL
;
A
#
# COMPACT_ATOMS: atom_id res chain seq x y z
N MET A 1 42.24 28.05 1.46
CA MET A 1 41.28 27.48 2.42
C MET A 1 39.90 27.59 1.77
N THR A 2 39.49 26.57 1.02
CA THR A 2 38.23 26.57 0.26
C THR A 2 37.12 26.05 1.16
N GLU A 3 36.19 26.93 1.52
CA GLU A 3 35.07 26.64 2.41
C GLU A 3 34.15 25.55 1.83
N ARG A 4 33.90 24.54 2.65
CA ARG A 4 32.98 23.44 2.39
C ARG A 4 31.54 23.98 2.40
N ARG A 5 30.86 23.90 1.26
CA ARG A 5 29.40 24.12 1.15
C ARG A 5 28.68 23.17 2.10
N GLY A 6 28.01 23.71 3.11
CA GLY A 6 27.23 22.96 4.08
C GLY A 6 26.09 22.20 3.39
N ARG A 7 25.98 20.90 3.69
CA ARG A 7 24.84 20.06 3.30
C ARG A 7 23.59 20.58 4.01
N GLY A 8 22.77 21.34 3.29
CA GLY A 8 21.48 21.79 3.76
C GLY A 8 20.52 20.61 3.94
N ARG A 9 19.79 20.62 5.05
CA ARG A 9 18.60 19.81 5.35
C ARG A 9 17.73 19.65 4.08
N PRO A 10 17.25 18.43 3.74
CA PRO A 10 16.27 18.28 2.66
C PRO A 10 15.13 19.28 2.89
N ARG A 11 14.90 20.16 1.92
CA ARG A 11 13.90 21.22 2.02
C ARG A 11 12.53 20.55 2.02
N GLU A 12 11.64 20.97 2.91
CA GLU A 12 10.24 20.53 3.03
C GLU A 12 9.49 20.46 1.68
N THR A 13 9.82 21.38 0.76
CA THR A 13 9.36 21.40 -0.65
C THR A 13 9.69 20.15 -1.47
N ASP A 14 10.77 19.45 -1.14
CA ASP A 14 11.22 18.24 -1.83
C ASP A 14 10.29 17.04 -1.53
N THR A 15 9.95 16.87 -0.24
CA THR A 15 9.04 15.82 0.22
C THR A 15 7.65 16.02 -0.35
N ASP A 16 7.14 17.26 -0.33
CA ASP A 16 5.84 17.59 -0.93
C ASP A 16 5.79 17.31 -2.44
N THR A 17 6.87 17.63 -3.15
CA THR A 17 6.96 17.34 -4.60
C THR A 17 6.95 15.83 -4.86
N SER A 18 7.69 15.05 -4.07
CA SER A 18 7.75 13.60 -4.20
C SER A 18 6.38 12.95 -3.92
N ALA A 19 5.67 13.44 -2.90
CA ALA A 19 4.31 13.00 -2.59
C ALA A 19 3.30 13.36 -3.69
N ALA A 20 3.43 14.54 -4.31
CA ALA A 20 2.61 14.95 -5.44
C ALA A 20 2.84 14.05 -6.67
N ILE A 21 4.10 13.76 -7.02
CA ILE A 21 4.46 12.84 -8.12
C ILE A 21 3.88 11.45 -7.86
N ALA A 22 4.06 10.90 -6.65
CA ALA A 22 3.56 9.57 -6.30
C ALA A 22 2.03 9.48 -6.40
N ARG A 23 1.30 10.52 -5.96
CA ARG A 23 -0.17 10.59 -6.03
C ARG A 23 -0.68 10.60 -7.48
N VAL A 24 -0.06 11.42 -8.33
CA VAL A 24 -0.40 11.49 -9.76
C VAL A 24 -0.09 10.15 -10.45
N ALA A 25 1.08 9.59 -10.17
CA ALA A 25 1.49 8.30 -10.73
C ALA A 25 0.57 7.15 -10.30
N LEU A 26 0.17 7.09 -9.02
CA LEU A 26 -0.79 6.11 -8.53
C LEU A 26 -2.11 6.17 -9.31
N ARG A 27 -2.65 7.37 -9.53
CA ARG A 27 -3.89 7.56 -10.31
C ARG A 27 -3.75 7.06 -11.74
N LEU A 28 -2.67 7.43 -12.42
CA LEU A 28 -2.42 7.03 -13.80
C LEU A 28 -2.18 5.52 -13.93
N PHE A 29 -1.38 4.93 -13.03
CA PHE A 29 -1.17 3.48 -13.00
C PHE A 29 -2.46 2.72 -12.70
N ALA A 30 -3.30 3.20 -11.78
CA ALA A 30 -4.58 2.58 -11.48
C ALA A 30 -5.56 2.66 -12.66
N ALA A 31 -5.55 3.77 -13.42
CA ALA A 31 -6.43 3.97 -14.57
C ALA A 31 -5.95 3.22 -15.82
N HIS A 32 -4.71 3.45 -16.24
CA HIS A 32 -4.19 2.99 -17.54
C HIS A 32 -3.34 1.73 -17.42
N GLY A 33 -2.81 1.45 -16.23
CA GLY A 33 -1.88 0.35 -15.97
C GLY A 33 -0.45 0.84 -16.05
N PHE A 34 0.47 0.00 -15.55
CA PHE A 34 1.88 0.32 -15.60
C PHE A 34 2.34 0.51 -17.04
N GLU A 35 2.23 -0.49 -17.92
CA GLU A 35 2.78 -0.42 -19.28
C GLU A 35 2.29 0.78 -20.09
N ALA A 36 1.00 1.10 -20.02
CA ALA A 36 0.38 2.20 -20.76
C ALA A 36 0.66 3.60 -20.19
N THR A 37 1.33 3.73 -19.04
CA THR A 37 1.63 5.03 -18.42
C THR A 37 3.11 5.39 -18.62
N SER A 38 3.42 6.54 -19.20
CA SER A 38 4.79 7.02 -19.39
C SER A 38 5.25 7.98 -18.29
N LEU A 39 6.57 8.09 -18.09
CA LEU A 39 7.14 9.08 -17.16
C LEU A 39 6.84 10.53 -17.59
N ARG A 40 6.70 10.78 -18.89
CA ARG A 40 6.37 12.11 -19.42
C ARG A 40 4.93 12.50 -19.08
N GLU A 41 3.98 11.57 -19.21
CA GLU A 41 2.59 11.81 -18.79
C GLU A 41 2.50 12.11 -17.29
N ILE A 42 3.22 11.34 -16.46
CA ILE A 42 3.28 11.59 -15.02
C ILE A 42 3.89 12.97 -14.73
N ALA A 43 5.00 13.32 -15.37
CA ALA A 43 5.69 14.59 -15.19
C ALA A 43 4.79 15.78 -15.57
N ASN A 44 4.13 15.70 -16.72
CA ASN A 44 3.19 16.72 -17.18
C ASN A 44 2.02 16.89 -16.21
N ALA A 45 1.42 15.78 -15.76
CA ALA A 45 0.29 15.82 -14.83
C ALA A 45 0.70 16.28 -13.40
N ALA A 46 1.95 16.06 -13.00
CA ALA A 46 2.50 16.53 -11.73
C ALA A 46 3.11 17.94 -11.80
N GLY A 47 3.22 18.54 -13.00
CA GLY A 47 3.81 19.86 -13.19
C GLY A 47 5.32 19.91 -12.90
N VAL A 48 6.04 18.80 -13.15
CA VAL A 48 7.50 18.69 -12.89
C VAL A 48 8.26 18.29 -14.14
N ASP A 49 9.58 18.45 -14.11
CA ASP A 49 10.47 17.91 -15.14
C ASP A 49 10.56 16.38 -15.05
N VAL A 50 10.53 15.68 -16.19
CA VAL A 50 10.67 14.21 -16.23
C VAL A 50 12.01 13.72 -15.66
N ALA A 51 13.08 14.48 -15.81
CA ALA A 51 14.39 14.19 -15.24
C ALA A 51 14.35 14.19 -13.70
N LEU A 52 13.48 14.99 -13.08
CA LEU A 52 13.28 14.98 -11.64
C LEU A 52 12.72 13.64 -11.17
N ILE A 53 11.76 13.07 -11.90
CA ILE A 53 11.20 11.75 -11.56
C ILE A 53 12.27 10.67 -11.66
N SER A 54 13.04 10.66 -12.76
CA SER A 54 14.13 9.71 -12.94
C SER A 54 15.19 9.82 -11.85
N TYR A 55 15.57 11.04 -11.47
CA TYR A 55 16.54 11.31 -10.42
C TYR A 55 16.05 10.84 -9.03
N ARG A 56 14.79 11.13 -8.69
CA ARG A 56 14.23 10.82 -7.35
C ARG A 56 13.87 9.37 -7.15
N PHE A 57 13.30 8.75 -8.17
CA PHE A 57 12.67 7.44 -8.05
C PHE A 57 13.42 6.35 -8.82
N GLY A 58 14.50 6.68 -9.53
CA GLY A 58 15.18 5.69 -10.38
C GLY A 58 14.33 5.26 -11.59
N GLY A 59 13.40 6.12 -12.01
CA GLY A 59 12.50 5.87 -13.15
C GLY A 59 11.15 5.25 -12.76
N LYS A 60 10.44 4.72 -13.76
CA LYS A 60 9.03 4.31 -13.65
C LYS A 60 8.82 3.14 -12.68
N ALA A 61 9.68 2.12 -12.76
CA ALA A 61 9.60 0.96 -11.88
C ALA A 61 9.90 1.34 -10.42
N GLY A 62 10.93 2.16 -10.17
CA GLY A 62 11.23 2.60 -8.82
C GLY A 62 10.18 3.56 -8.24
N LEU A 63 9.54 4.39 -9.08
CA LEU A 63 8.37 5.19 -8.66
C LEU A 63 7.20 4.29 -8.24
N TRP A 64 6.90 3.25 -9.02
CA TRP A 64 5.87 2.28 -8.68
C TRP A 64 6.20 1.55 -7.36
N LYS A 65 7.44 1.08 -7.20
CA LYS A 65 7.89 0.42 -5.96
C LYS A 65 7.77 1.34 -4.75
N SER A 66 8.13 2.61 -4.89
CA SER A 66 8.01 3.63 -3.85
C SER A 66 6.55 3.83 -3.42
N ILE A 67 5.59 3.84 -4.36
CA ILE A 67 4.16 3.92 -4.06
C ILE A 67 3.71 2.73 -3.23
N VAL A 68 4.11 1.51 -3.62
CA VAL A 68 3.75 0.27 -2.90
C VAL A 68 4.35 0.25 -1.49
N SER A 69 5.62 0.61 -1.35
CA SER A 69 6.29 0.68 -0.04
C SER A 69 5.64 1.71 0.88
N GLN A 70 5.29 2.89 0.35
CA GLN A 70 4.58 3.90 1.13
C GLN A 70 3.19 3.42 1.54
N ALA A 71 2.45 2.77 0.64
CA ALA A 71 1.14 2.21 0.98
C ALA A 71 1.23 1.11 2.06
N GLY A 72 2.28 0.29 2.04
CA GLY A 72 2.55 -0.69 3.11
C GLY A 72 2.88 -0.03 4.45
N ALA A 73 3.70 1.02 4.43
CA ALA A 73 4.00 1.79 5.64
C ALA A 73 2.74 2.47 6.21
N ASP A 74 1.95 3.14 5.37
CA ASP A 74 0.71 3.81 5.75
C ASP A 74 -0.31 2.81 6.34
N LEU A 75 -0.48 1.65 5.69
CA LEU A 75 -1.40 0.61 6.17
C LEU A 75 -0.93 0.04 7.50
N ARG A 76 0.36 -0.25 7.64
CA ARG A 76 0.93 -0.73 8.91
C ARG A 76 0.70 0.29 10.03
N GLU A 77 0.97 1.56 9.79
CA GLU A 77 0.72 2.63 10.77
C GLU A 77 -0.78 2.75 11.11
N ALA A 78 -1.67 2.57 10.14
CA ALA A 78 -3.12 2.55 10.37
C ALA A 78 -3.55 1.36 11.25
N LEU A 79 -2.99 0.17 11.03
CA LEU A 79 -3.25 -1.03 11.84
C LEU A 79 -2.70 -0.88 13.26
N GLU A 80 -1.45 -0.41 13.40
CA GLU A 80 -0.80 -0.13 14.70
C GLU A 80 -1.64 0.88 15.51
N ARG A 81 -2.03 2.00 14.90
CA ARG A 81 -2.87 3.02 15.54
C ARG A 81 -4.23 2.49 15.95
N ALA A 82 -4.81 1.60 15.14
CA ALA A 82 -6.12 1.02 15.43
C ALA A 82 -6.09 0.05 16.61
N LEU A 83 -4.98 -0.66 16.82
CA LEU A 83 -4.81 -1.52 17.99
C LEU A 83 -4.45 -0.71 19.24
N GLY A 84 -3.68 0.38 19.09
CA GLY A 84 -3.19 1.18 20.20
C GLY A 84 -2.42 0.35 21.23
N ASP A 85 -2.32 0.86 22.45
CA ASP A 85 -1.68 0.16 23.57
C ASP A 85 -2.68 -0.64 24.43
N ASP A 86 -3.89 -0.92 23.92
CA ASP A 86 -4.93 -1.60 24.68
C ASP A 86 -4.66 -3.12 24.79
N CYS A 87 -3.85 -3.46 25.79
CA CYS A 87 -3.52 -4.82 26.15
C CYS A 87 -4.74 -5.63 26.63
N THR A 88 -5.88 -5.00 26.93
CA THR A 88 -7.08 -5.68 27.46
C THR A 88 -8.03 -6.18 26.39
N ALA A 89 -7.89 -5.69 25.15
CA ALA A 89 -8.73 -6.12 24.03
C ALA A 89 -8.55 -7.61 23.73
N SER A 90 -9.65 -8.35 23.64
CA SER A 90 -9.67 -9.75 23.20
C SER A 90 -9.18 -9.90 21.75
N ALA A 91 -8.74 -11.10 21.38
CA ALA A 91 -8.33 -11.41 20.00
C ALA A 91 -9.41 -11.04 18.97
N ARG A 92 -10.68 -11.27 19.31
CA ARG A 92 -11.81 -10.91 18.44
C ARG A 92 -11.94 -9.40 18.26
N GLN A 93 -11.81 -8.62 19.35
CA GLN A 93 -11.86 -7.16 19.27
C GLN A 93 -10.70 -6.61 18.43
N ARG A 94 -9.48 -7.12 18.63
CA ARG A 94 -8.29 -6.72 17.84
C ARG A 94 -8.45 -7.02 16.35
N PHE A 95 -9.03 -8.19 16.02
CA PHE A 95 -9.39 -8.52 14.63
C PHE A 95 -10.39 -7.51 14.06
N ASP A 96 -11.48 -7.23 14.78
CA ASP A 96 -12.52 -6.31 14.33
C ASP A 96 -11.98 -4.87 14.16
N MET A 97 -11.10 -4.40 15.05
CA MET A 97 -10.41 -3.10 14.96
C MET A 97 -9.50 -3.04 13.74
N SER A 98 -8.68 -4.08 13.52
CA SER A 98 -7.79 -4.17 12.36
C SER A 98 -8.57 -4.24 11.04
N ALA A 99 -9.67 -5.00 11.01
CA ALA A 99 -10.53 -5.11 9.84
C ALA A 99 -11.17 -3.75 9.47
N ARG A 100 -11.63 -2.99 10.48
CA ARG A 100 -12.17 -1.63 10.28
C ARG A 100 -11.10 -0.68 9.74
N ALA A 101 -9.89 -0.71 10.30
CA ALA A 101 -8.78 0.14 9.85
C ALA A 101 -8.33 -0.18 8.43
N PHE A 102 -8.24 -1.47 8.10
CA PHE A 102 -7.93 -1.91 6.74
C PHE A 102 -9.02 -1.48 5.74
N LEU A 103 -10.30 -1.64 6.08
CA LEU A 103 -11.40 -1.19 5.22
C LEU A 103 -11.40 0.34 5.06
N ALA A 104 -11.17 1.10 6.12
CA ALA A 104 -11.04 2.56 6.05
C ALA A 104 -9.88 2.97 5.14
N PHE A 105 -8.71 2.33 5.28
CA PHE A 105 -7.55 2.57 4.41
C PHE A 105 -7.88 2.33 2.92
N LEU A 106 -8.60 1.25 2.59
CA LEU A 106 -9.01 0.95 1.22
C LEU A 106 -10.01 1.99 0.69
N LEU A 107 -10.97 2.42 1.51
CA LEU A 107 -12.00 3.38 1.13
C LEU A 107 -11.44 4.79 0.93
N ASP A 108 -10.43 5.20 1.70
CA ASP A 108 -9.78 6.50 1.57
C ASP A 108 -8.86 6.60 0.34
N ARG A 109 -8.43 5.45 -0.22
CA ARG A 109 -7.49 5.37 -1.34
C ARG A 109 -7.98 4.36 -2.41
N PRO A 110 -9.09 4.63 -3.12
CA PRO A 110 -9.69 3.67 -4.07
C PRO A 110 -8.79 3.30 -5.25
N GLU A 111 -7.76 4.10 -5.56
CA GLU A 111 -6.74 3.78 -6.57
C GLU A 111 -5.83 2.62 -6.15
N MET A 112 -5.58 2.45 -4.85
CA MET A 112 -4.73 1.38 -4.32
C MET A 112 -5.28 -0.02 -4.62
N PRO A 113 -6.51 -0.40 -4.23
CA PRO A 113 -7.02 -1.74 -4.52
C PRO A 113 -7.08 -2.04 -6.03
N ARG A 114 -7.26 -1.02 -6.89
CA ARG A 114 -7.19 -1.20 -8.35
C ARG A 114 -5.77 -1.53 -8.83
N LEU A 115 -4.77 -0.80 -8.32
CA LEU A 115 -3.36 -1.09 -8.59
C LEU A 115 -3.02 -2.53 -8.17
N LEU A 116 -3.43 -2.94 -6.97
CA LEU A 116 -3.16 -4.26 -6.43
C LEU A 116 -3.75 -5.35 -7.33
N LEU A 117 -5.06 -5.32 -7.57
CA LEU A 117 -5.76 -6.37 -8.31
C LEU A 117 -5.28 -6.54 -9.76
N ARG A 118 -4.73 -5.48 -10.36
CA ARG A 118 -4.22 -5.51 -11.73
C ARG A 118 -2.83 -6.13 -11.85
N ASP A 119 -1.97 -5.90 -10.86
CA ASP A 119 -0.58 -6.34 -10.91
C ASP A 119 -0.34 -7.70 -10.21
N ILE A 120 -1.29 -8.24 -9.40
CA ILE A 120 -1.08 -9.57 -8.75
C ILE A 120 -0.95 -10.73 -9.75
N THR A 121 -1.53 -10.58 -10.96
CA THR A 121 -1.64 -11.68 -11.94
C THR A 121 -0.51 -11.70 -12.95
N ILE A 122 0.43 -10.76 -12.89
CA ILE A 122 1.56 -10.68 -13.81
C ILE A 122 2.80 -11.19 -13.09
N ASP A 123 3.31 -12.36 -13.48
CA ASP A 123 4.55 -12.93 -12.94
C ASP A 123 5.76 -12.06 -13.33
N SER A 124 6.04 -11.06 -12.49
CA SER A 124 6.99 -9.99 -12.75
C SER A 124 7.62 -9.54 -11.44
N GLU A 125 8.78 -8.89 -11.53
CA GLU A 125 9.48 -8.27 -10.39
C GLU A 125 8.58 -7.31 -9.59
N ARG A 126 7.60 -6.68 -10.24
CA ARG A 126 6.62 -5.80 -9.59
C ARG A 126 5.63 -6.59 -8.72
N SER A 127 5.11 -7.71 -9.22
CA SER A 127 4.22 -8.58 -8.43
C SER A 127 4.94 -9.12 -7.21
N GLN A 128 6.18 -9.59 -7.37
CA GLN A 128 7.01 -10.03 -6.25
C GLN A 128 7.21 -8.91 -5.22
N TRP A 129 7.56 -7.70 -5.66
CA TRP A 129 7.71 -6.56 -4.75
C TRP A 129 6.43 -6.23 -3.97
N LEU A 130 5.27 -6.29 -4.62
CA LEU A 130 3.97 -6.08 -3.97
C LEU A 130 3.63 -7.19 -2.98
N LEU A 131 3.94 -8.44 -3.31
CA LEU A 131 3.77 -9.54 -2.38
C LEU A 131 4.61 -9.32 -1.12
N GLU A 132 5.88 -8.99 -1.27
CA GLU A 132 6.82 -8.82 -0.15
C GLU A 132 6.53 -7.58 0.70
N ASN A 133 6.23 -6.43 0.07
CA ASN A 133 6.17 -5.14 0.76
C ASN A 133 4.75 -4.74 1.21
N LEU A 134 3.73 -5.51 0.85
CA LEU A 134 2.35 -5.17 1.17
C LEU A 134 1.51 -6.42 1.49
N SER A 135 1.44 -7.38 0.56
CA SER A 135 0.50 -8.50 0.69
C SER A 135 0.87 -9.45 1.83
N GLN A 136 2.12 -9.90 1.90
CA GLN A 136 2.58 -10.85 2.91
C GLN A 136 2.49 -10.28 4.32
N PRO A 137 2.96 -9.05 4.62
CA PRO A 137 2.80 -8.45 5.95
C PRO A 137 1.33 -8.34 6.36
N LEU A 138 0.45 -7.94 5.44
CA LEU A 138 -0.98 -7.83 5.71
C LEU A 138 -1.63 -9.18 6.01
N HIS A 139 -1.27 -10.21 5.22
CA HIS A 139 -1.77 -11.56 5.45
C HIS A 139 -1.26 -12.13 6.77
N ALA A 140 0.01 -11.92 7.11
CA ALA A 140 0.58 -12.34 8.39
C ALA A 140 -0.17 -11.70 9.56
N HIS A 141 -0.39 -10.38 9.52
CA HIS A 141 -1.15 -9.64 10.53
C HIS A 141 -2.53 -10.23 10.78
N PHE A 142 -3.33 -10.42 9.73
CA PHE A 142 -4.67 -10.99 9.88
C PHE A 142 -4.66 -12.48 10.24
N PHE A 143 -3.63 -13.23 9.81
CA PHE A 143 -3.47 -14.63 10.20
C PHE A 143 -3.20 -14.77 11.69
N GLU A 144 -2.29 -13.98 12.25
CA GLU A 144 -1.98 -13.98 13.70
C GLU A 144 -3.23 -13.68 14.54
N LEU A 145 -3.98 -12.63 14.17
CA LEU A 145 -5.22 -12.28 14.86
C LEU A 145 -6.29 -13.36 14.72
N ALA A 146 -6.46 -13.92 13.52
CA ALA A 146 -7.46 -14.96 13.29
C ALA A 146 -7.10 -16.29 13.98
N GLN A 147 -5.81 -16.61 14.08
CA GLN A 147 -5.31 -17.77 14.82
C GLN A 147 -5.58 -17.60 16.32
N ALA A 148 -5.31 -16.43 16.88
CA ALA A 148 -5.61 -16.12 18.29
C ALA A 148 -7.13 -16.21 18.59
N VAL A 149 -7.99 -15.85 17.63
CA VAL A 149 -9.44 -16.06 17.75
C VAL A 149 -9.80 -17.55 17.70
N ALA A 150 -9.19 -18.31 16.80
CA ALA A 150 -9.43 -19.74 16.64
C ALA A 150 -9.00 -20.53 17.88
N ASP A 151 -7.84 -20.21 18.47
CA ASP A 151 -7.31 -20.90 19.66
C ASP A 151 -8.19 -20.68 20.90
N ALA A 152 -8.92 -19.55 20.94
CA ALA A 152 -9.88 -19.25 22.00
C ALA A 152 -11.25 -19.93 21.82
N GLN A 153 -11.47 -20.63 20.69
CA GLN A 153 -12.72 -21.34 20.39
C GLN A 153 -12.48 -22.85 20.26
N GLU A 154 -13.39 -23.67 20.79
CA GLU A 154 -13.35 -25.12 20.52
C GLU A 154 -13.69 -25.38 19.04
N GLY A 155 -12.72 -25.93 18.29
CA GLY A 155 -12.88 -26.28 16.88
C GLY A 155 -12.22 -25.27 15.93
N ALA A 156 -10.90 -25.36 15.78
CA ALA A 156 -10.15 -24.50 14.87
C ALA A 156 -10.62 -24.68 13.40
N PRO A 157 -10.95 -23.59 12.69
CA PRO A 157 -11.39 -23.69 11.30
C PRO A 157 -10.26 -24.22 10.39
N THR A 158 -10.61 -25.15 9.51
CA THR A 158 -9.71 -25.62 8.45
C THR A 158 -9.36 -24.50 7.47
N HIS A 159 -8.17 -24.59 6.87
CA HIS A 159 -7.67 -23.67 5.83
C HIS A 159 -7.68 -22.18 6.22
N LEU A 160 -7.34 -21.84 7.46
CA LEU A 160 -7.35 -20.46 7.97
C LEU A 160 -6.59 -19.48 7.07
N GLN A 161 -5.42 -19.87 6.56
CA GLN A 161 -4.65 -19.06 5.61
C GLN A 161 -5.43 -18.69 4.35
N PHE A 162 -6.18 -19.65 3.78
CA PHE A 162 -7.04 -19.41 2.61
C PHE A 162 -8.22 -18.49 2.96
N ARG A 163 -8.78 -18.61 4.16
CA ARG A 163 -9.87 -17.74 4.62
C ARG A 163 -9.40 -16.29 4.80
N VAL A 164 -8.21 -16.09 5.37
CA VAL A 164 -7.57 -14.77 5.49
C VAL A 164 -7.29 -14.18 4.11
N ALA A 165 -6.73 -14.98 3.19
CA ALA A 165 -6.48 -14.53 1.82
C ALA A 165 -7.78 -14.10 1.10
N ASN A 166 -8.84 -14.89 1.24
CA ASN A 166 -10.15 -14.53 0.68
C ASN A 166 -10.72 -13.25 1.31
N PHE A 167 -10.58 -13.06 2.61
CA PHE A 167 -11.02 -11.83 3.28
C PHE A 167 -10.29 -10.60 2.71
N VAL A 168 -8.95 -10.64 2.67
CA VAL A 168 -8.13 -9.52 2.15
C VAL A 168 -8.47 -9.22 0.69
N TYR A 169 -8.55 -10.25 -0.16
CA TYR A 169 -8.88 -10.09 -1.57
C TYR A 169 -10.32 -9.60 -1.79
N SER A 170 -11.29 -10.11 -1.03
CA SER A 170 -12.70 -9.72 -1.16
C SER A 170 -12.91 -8.28 -0.72
N ALA A 171 -12.26 -7.83 0.36
CA ALA A 171 -12.29 -6.44 0.79
C ALA A 171 -11.73 -5.50 -0.31
N ALA A 172 -10.55 -5.81 -0.85
CA ALA A 172 -9.94 -5.02 -1.91
C ALA A 172 -10.79 -5.00 -3.20
N SER A 173 -11.29 -6.16 -3.65
CA SER A 173 -12.10 -6.26 -4.87
C SER A 173 -13.47 -5.60 -4.75
N THR A 174 -14.08 -5.59 -3.56
CA THR A 174 -15.35 -4.90 -3.33
C THR A 174 -15.18 -3.39 -3.47
N VAL A 175 -14.13 -2.81 -2.89
CA VAL A 175 -13.85 -1.37 -3.01
C VAL A 175 -13.51 -1.00 -4.45
N ALA A 176 -12.68 -1.80 -5.14
CA ALA A 176 -12.30 -1.53 -6.52
C ALA A 176 -13.49 -1.51 -7.51
N ARG A 177 -14.58 -2.25 -7.22
CA ARG A 177 -15.78 -2.33 -8.07
C ARG A 177 -16.77 -1.19 -7.83
N ARG A 178 -16.73 -0.53 -6.66
CA ARG A 178 -17.75 0.43 -6.23
C ARG A 178 -17.86 1.67 -7.12
N ASP A 179 -16.77 2.09 -7.76
CA ASP A 179 -16.75 3.29 -8.62
C ASP A 179 -17.14 3.03 -10.09
N ARG A 180 -17.56 1.80 -10.42
CA ARG A 180 -18.10 1.46 -11.76
C ARG A 180 -19.63 1.52 -11.82
N LEU A 181 -20.29 1.83 -10.71
CA LEU A 181 -21.74 2.00 -10.56
C LEU A 181 -22.04 3.47 -10.29
#